data_AF-A0A946HA34-F1
#
_entry.id   AF-A0A946HA34-F1
#
_cell.length_a   1.000
_cell.length_b   1.000
_cell.length_c   1.000
_cell.angle_alpha   90.00
_cell.angle_beta   90.00
_cell.angle_gamma   90.00
#
_symmetry.space_group_name_H-M   'P 1'
#
loop_
_entity.id
_entity.type
_entity.pdbx_description
1 polymer ?
#
loop_
_entity_poly.entity_id
_entity_poly.type
_entity_poly.pdbx_seq_one_letter_code
_entity_poly.pdbx_strand_id
1 'polypeptide(L)'
;SISKQLVGSVRETAVKPTLNGAAMSQKPTDGSSMSVKVGSSTYTVTYTGGEMVVSGPEQQRLIASLTENAGSPTTYTVSLSAPGGVMSGRSIEVLDDTDAAEFGLASTDIGAMALLQGTAFELIDGASYSFDVLVGEDTLTPNTVTVTVSNSSGTYDITKTNDATDELKFVSSTSTLENSLSIVTTGTVLLSLTAENSHGGLKVVASDDAANLGMQAADLDFEVNETGFRAISTGNDPANVSLEIDDLPGQVLSMSGLPDEDFIILLEDSGAKRLASSYDMPSEEVNLARDELKEFRVKVVDANLGKIELFDHLTGDSIATRYSSGVTEFEVDNFRFELTGFGDDGDYFDVSLNRSSAGDGRNMEAMIDLATRTPSRPSFQDDFRAIALAVGSQLESARLIEKSATSLRDAAVATEDELSGVNLDEEAGKLLEQQQAYKAAAQILNSAREMFDTLVNIM
;
A
#
# COMPACT_ATOMS: atom_id res chain seq x y z
N SER A 1 1.49 27.91 -5.10
CA SER A 1 0.25 27.78 -5.89
C SER A 1 -0.90 28.38 -5.10
N ILE A 2 -1.86 29.03 -5.75
CA ILE A 2 -3.09 29.56 -5.13
C ILE A 2 -3.82 28.43 -4.39
N SER A 3 -3.87 27.24 -4.99
CA SER A 3 -4.46 26.04 -4.37
C SER A 3 -3.82 25.69 -3.02
N LYS A 4 -2.49 25.82 -2.90
CA LYS A 4 -1.77 25.56 -1.64
C LYS A 4 -2.13 26.58 -0.55
N GLN A 5 -2.35 27.85 -0.92
CA GLN A 5 -2.77 28.88 0.03
C GLN A 5 -4.23 28.71 0.47
N LEU A 6 -5.13 28.40 -0.47
CA LEU A 6 -6.54 28.17 -0.18
C LEU A 6 -6.72 26.97 0.76
N VAL A 7 -6.10 25.84 0.42
CA VAL A 7 -6.12 24.64 1.26
C VAL A 7 -5.43 24.88 2.60
N GLY A 8 -4.32 25.62 2.61
CA GLY A 8 -3.66 26.01 3.85
C GLY A 8 -4.57 26.82 4.77
N SER A 9 -5.31 27.80 4.24
CA SER A 9 -6.21 28.64 5.02
C SER A 9 -7.40 27.87 5.58
N VAL A 10 -7.97 26.92 4.82
CA VAL A 10 -9.10 26.12 5.29
C VAL A 10 -8.64 25.13 6.36
N ARG A 11 -7.48 24.49 6.17
CA ARG A 11 -7.01 23.50 7.14
C ARG A 11 -6.39 24.11 8.40
N GLU A 12 -6.00 25.39 8.38
CA GLU A 12 -5.48 26.09 9.57
C GLU A 12 -6.50 26.16 10.72
N THR A 13 -7.80 26.18 10.39
CA THR A 13 -8.88 26.13 11.37
C THR A 13 -9.32 24.72 11.73
N ALA A 14 -8.83 23.71 11.01
CA ALA A 14 -9.19 22.32 11.20
C ALA A 14 -8.48 21.68 12.40
N VAL A 15 -9.01 20.55 12.87
CA VAL A 15 -8.35 19.74 13.90
C VAL A 15 -7.00 19.22 13.42
N LYS A 16 -6.00 19.25 14.30
CA LYS A 16 -4.63 18.82 14.05
C LYS A 16 -4.42 17.44 14.67
N PRO A 17 -4.33 16.38 13.85
CA PRO A 17 -4.16 15.06 14.36
C PRO A 17 -2.68 14.76 14.64
N THR A 18 -2.44 14.05 15.72
CA THR A 18 -1.14 13.48 16.07
C THR A 18 -1.36 12.06 16.55
N LEU A 19 -0.51 11.13 16.16
CA LEU A 19 -0.52 9.75 16.63
C LEU A 19 0.83 9.46 17.27
N ASN A 20 0.82 9.22 18.58
CA ASN A 20 2.01 8.92 19.36
C ASN A 20 2.06 7.43 19.63
N GLY A 21 3.14 6.77 19.24
CA GLY A 21 3.34 5.35 19.46
C GLY A 21 3.70 5.02 20.90
N ALA A 22 3.47 3.76 21.25
CA ALA A 22 3.91 3.15 22.49
C ALA A 22 5.45 3.20 22.60
N ALA A 23 5.93 3.15 23.84
CA ALA A 23 7.36 3.12 24.11
C ALA A 23 7.98 1.77 23.69
N MET A 24 8.94 1.82 22.77
CA MET A 24 9.64 0.66 22.24
C MET A 24 11.00 0.49 22.90
N SER A 25 11.46 -0.75 23.05
CA SER A 25 12.79 -1.06 23.60
C SER A 25 13.93 -0.91 22.59
N GLN A 26 13.62 -0.84 21.30
CA GLN A 26 14.59 -0.75 20.20
C GLN A 26 14.04 0.19 19.13
N LYS A 27 14.92 0.67 18.24
CA LYS A 27 14.50 1.44 17.05
C LYS A 27 13.86 0.47 16.03
N PRO A 28 13.00 0.97 15.13
CA PRO A 28 12.49 0.16 14.01
C PRO A 28 13.63 -0.45 13.18
N THR A 29 13.36 -1.57 12.51
CA THR A 29 14.37 -2.19 11.63
C THR A 29 14.57 -1.33 10.38
N ASP A 30 15.80 -1.27 9.87
CA ASP A 30 16.10 -0.53 8.63
C ASP A 30 15.36 -1.16 7.44
N GLY A 31 14.55 -0.37 6.75
CA GLY A 31 13.69 -0.79 5.65
C GLY A 31 12.24 -1.05 6.04
N SER A 32 11.89 -1.10 7.33
CA SER A 32 10.51 -1.29 7.78
C SER A 32 9.62 -0.14 7.32
N SER A 33 8.37 -0.45 6.97
CA SER A 33 7.45 0.54 6.44
C SER A 33 6.01 0.30 6.82
N MET A 34 5.28 1.36 7.16
CA MET A 34 3.84 1.31 7.43
C MET A 34 3.08 2.28 6.54
N SER A 35 1.83 1.95 6.25
CA SER A 35 0.90 2.86 5.56
C SER A 35 -0.05 3.48 6.57
N VAL A 36 -0.24 4.79 6.48
CA VAL A 36 -1.15 5.54 7.34
C VAL A 36 -2.06 6.43 6.52
N LYS A 37 -3.28 6.65 7.00
CA LYS A 37 -4.24 7.58 6.42
C LYS A 37 -4.16 8.89 7.20
N VAL A 38 -3.98 9.98 6.46
CA VAL A 38 -4.05 11.34 7.00
C VAL A 38 -5.19 12.04 6.28
N GLY A 39 -6.32 12.12 6.97
CA GLY A 39 -7.55 12.60 6.34
C GLY A 39 -8.07 11.61 5.30
N SER A 40 -8.08 12.00 4.02
CA SER A 40 -8.45 11.10 2.90
C SER A 40 -7.26 10.56 2.10
N SER A 41 -6.03 10.97 2.44
CA SER A 41 -4.84 10.64 1.67
C SER A 41 -3.98 9.61 2.40
N THR A 42 -3.47 8.63 1.66
CA THR A 42 -2.56 7.61 2.19
C THR A 42 -1.11 8.06 2.08
N TYR A 43 -0.35 7.85 3.15
CA TYR A 43 1.08 8.10 3.24
C TYR A 43 1.80 6.81 3.66
N THR A 44 3.00 6.60 3.13
CA THR A 44 3.90 5.54 3.58
C THR A 44 5.00 6.16 4.42
N VAL A 45 5.23 5.61 5.60
CA VAL A 45 6.32 5.96 6.49
C VAL A 45 7.33 4.82 6.47
N THR A 46 8.57 5.12 6.10
CA THR A 46 9.66 4.13 6.03
C THR A 46 10.79 4.57 6.94
N TYR A 47 11.36 3.64 7.69
CA TYR A 47 12.59 3.89 8.45
C TYR A 47 13.79 3.48 7.59
N THR A 48 14.68 4.43 7.27
CA THR A 48 15.86 4.15 6.44
C THR A 48 17.04 5.00 6.89
N GLY A 49 18.20 4.37 7.07
CA GLY A 49 19.44 5.03 7.43
C GLY A 49 19.42 5.73 8.79
N GLY A 50 18.51 5.32 9.68
CA GLY A 50 18.32 5.96 11.00
C GLY A 50 17.34 7.14 11.01
N GLU A 51 16.69 7.42 9.88
CA GLU A 51 15.75 8.53 9.72
C GLU A 51 14.35 8.02 9.34
N MET A 52 13.33 8.79 9.71
CA MET A 52 11.95 8.56 9.29
C MET A 52 11.71 9.30 7.97
N VAL A 53 11.41 8.54 6.91
CA VAL A 53 11.10 9.08 5.59
C VAL A 53 9.60 8.93 5.34
N VAL A 54 8.94 10.03 4.97
CA VAL A 54 7.52 10.04 4.64
C VAL A 54 7.33 10.24 3.14
N SER A 55 6.60 9.35 2.50
CA SER A 55 6.21 9.43 1.10
C SER A 55 4.68 9.51 0.99
N GLY A 56 4.17 10.33 0.08
CA GLY A 56 2.73 10.46 -0.15
C GLY A 56 2.41 11.59 -1.13
N PRO A 57 1.11 11.87 -1.35
CA PRO A 57 0.66 12.78 -2.42
C PRO A 57 1.04 14.25 -2.18
N GLU A 58 1.13 14.68 -0.92
CA GLU A 58 1.49 16.05 -0.54
C GLU A 58 2.75 16.05 0.33
N GLN A 59 3.83 16.65 -0.17
CA GLN A 59 5.09 16.78 0.58
C GLN A 59 4.87 17.57 1.89
N GLN A 60 5.51 17.11 2.98
CA GLN A 60 5.46 17.73 4.31
C GLN A 60 4.08 17.79 4.96
N ARG A 61 3.08 17.09 4.41
CA ARG A 61 1.74 16.99 5.00
C ARG A 61 1.74 16.20 6.30
N LEU A 62 2.48 15.10 6.29
CA LEU A 62 2.71 14.24 7.44
C LEU A 62 4.18 14.36 7.85
N ILE A 63 4.41 14.58 9.15
CA ILE A 63 5.73 14.61 9.77
C ILE A 63 5.83 13.38 10.66
N ALA A 64 6.84 12.55 10.42
CA ALA A 64 7.20 11.44 11.28
C ALA A 64 8.47 11.79 12.05
N SER A 65 8.49 11.51 13.35
CA SER A 65 9.65 11.74 14.22
C SER A 65 9.89 10.53 15.13
N LEU A 66 11.15 10.26 15.41
CA LEU A 66 11.59 9.23 16.36
C LEU A 66 12.28 9.93 17.53
N THR A 67 11.72 9.79 18.72
CA THR A 67 12.28 10.37 19.95
C THR A 67 12.94 9.29 20.78
N GLU A 68 14.18 9.53 21.20
CA GLU A 68 14.89 8.70 22.18
C GLU A 68 14.61 9.23 23.59
N ASN A 69 13.93 8.42 24.40
CA ASN A 69 13.60 8.73 25.77
C ASN A 69 14.67 8.13 26.68
N ALA A 70 15.59 8.98 27.16
CA ALA A 70 16.66 8.57 28.04
C ALA A 70 16.11 8.03 29.37
N GLY A 71 16.47 6.78 29.69
CA GLY A 71 15.99 6.06 30.87
C GLY A 71 16.81 4.81 31.16
N SER A 72 16.39 4.01 32.15
CA SER A 72 16.91 2.67 32.43
C SER A 72 15.75 1.68 32.45
N PRO A 73 15.45 0.99 31.32
CA PRO A 73 16.13 1.05 30.01
C PRO A 73 15.77 2.31 29.18
N THR A 74 16.63 2.67 28.21
CA THR A 74 16.29 3.66 27.17
C THR A 74 15.14 3.13 26.33
N THR A 75 14.19 4.00 25.97
CA THR A 75 13.05 3.66 25.11
C THR A 75 12.95 4.61 23.93
N TYR A 76 12.22 4.22 22.90
CA TYR A 76 12.01 4.99 21.68
C TYR A 76 10.52 5.16 21.43
N THR A 77 10.08 6.33 21.00
CA THR A 77 8.68 6.61 20.66
C THR A 77 8.62 7.27 19.28
N VAL A 78 7.78 6.72 18.41
CA VAL A 78 7.47 7.34 17.12
C VAL A 78 6.28 8.28 17.31
N SER A 79 6.34 9.46 16.70
CA SER A 79 5.22 10.39 16.65
C SER A 79 4.96 10.82 15.21
N LEU A 80 3.72 10.69 14.79
CA LEU A 80 3.20 11.12 13.50
C LEU A 80 2.33 12.36 13.72
N SER A 81 2.54 13.43 12.96
CA SER A 81 1.75 14.65 13.10
C SER A 81 1.40 15.26 11.75
N ALA A 82 0.17 15.72 11.60
CA ALA A 82 -0.28 16.52 10.45
C ALA A 82 -0.54 17.96 10.92
N PRO A 83 0.51 18.80 11.02
CA PRO A 83 0.42 20.12 11.67
C PRO A 83 -0.50 21.10 10.94
N GLY A 84 -0.72 20.85 9.64
CA GLY A 84 -1.61 21.65 8.81
C GLY A 84 -3.09 21.37 9.04
N GLY A 85 -3.49 20.43 9.90
CA GLY A 85 -4.89 20.10 10.21
C GLY A 85 -5.60 19.28 9.12
N VAL A 86 -6.61 18.49 9.47
CA VAL A 86 -7.40 17.66 8.53
C VAL A 86 -8.88 18.04 8.64
N MET A 87 -9.51 18.33 7.50
CA MET A 87 -10.89 18.81 7.49
C MET A 87 -11.89 17.71 7.79
N SER A 88 -11.55 16.45 7.48
CA SER A 88 -12.37 15.28 7.78
C SER A 88 -12.63 15.04 9.27
N GLY A 89 -11.94 15.78 10.17
CA GLY A 89 -12.11 15.63 11.61
C GLY A 89 -11.43 14.38 12.20
N ARG A 90 -10.76 13.57 11.36
CA ARG A 90 -10.22 12.25 11.69
C ARG A 90 -8.83 12.31 12.32
N SER A 91 -8.50 11.37 13.20
CA SER A 91 -7.12 11.12 13.61
C SER A 91 -6.31 10.50 12.47
N ILE A 92 -4.99 10.41 12.66
CA ILE A 92 -4.15 9.59 11.78
C ILE A 92 -4.50 8.12 12.08
N GLU A 93 -4.74 7.35 11.03
CA GLU A 93 -5.15 5.95 11.09
C GLU A 93 -4.05 5.08 10.49
N VAL A 94 -3.74 3.94 11.10
CA VAL A 94 -2.78 2.98 10.55
C VAL A 94 -3.54 2.00 9.67
N LEU A 95 -3.13 1.89 8.39
CA LEU A 95 -3.82 1.08 7.39
C LEU A 95 -3.21 -0.31 7.22
N ASP A 96 -1.91 -0.44 7.51
CA ASP A 96 -1.20 -1.71 7.45
C ASP A 96 -0.50 -1.96 8.78
N ASP A 97 -1.04 -2.91 9.55
CA ASP A 97 -0.53 -3.30 10.85
C ASP A 97 0.74 -4.18 10.76
N THR A 98 1.18 -4.59 9.56
CA THR A 98 2.26 -5.57 9.39
C THR A 98 3.57 -5.12 10.06
N ASP A 99 4.08 -3.93 9.74
CA ASP A 99 5.25 -3.36 10.39
C ASP A 99 4.89 -2.30 11.44
N ALA A 100 3.61 -1.94 11.60
CA ALA A 100 3.19 -0.87 12.53
C ALA A 100 3.64 -1.13 13.97
N ALA A 101 3.72 -2.40 14.37
CA ALA A 101 4.23 -2.81 15.67
C ALA A 101 5.72 -2.47 15.87
N GLU A 102 6.52 -2.46 14.80
CA GLU A 102 7.92 -2.01 14.87
C GLU A 102 8.05 -0.50 15.10
N PHE A 103 6.99 0.26 14.85
CA PHE A 103 6.90 1.69 15.14
C PHE A 103 6.17 1.97 16.47
N GLY A 104 5.66 0.94 17.16
CA GLY A 104 4.85 1.06 18.37
C GLY A 104 3.48 1.67 18.09
N LEU A 105 2.97 1.53 16.86
CA LEU A 105 1.76 2.18 16.36
C LEU A 105 0.68 1.18 15.94
N ALA A 106 0.88 -0.12 16.13
CA ALA A 106 -0.16 -1.09 15.81
C ALA A 106 -1.38 -0.89 16.70
N SER A 107 -2.55 -1.31 16.22
CA SER A 107 -3.79 -1.35 17.03
C SER A 107 -3.63 -2.16 18.33
N THR A 108 -2.71 -3.13 18.36
CA THR A 108 -2.41 -3.96 19.53
C THR A 108 -1.41 -3.34 20.52
N ASP A 109 -0.75 -2.24 20.16
CA ASP A 109 0.30 -1.63 21.00
C ASP A 109 -0.32 -0.78 22.11
N ILE A 110 -0.25 -1.29 23.34
CA ILE A 110 -0.76 -0.60 24.52
C ILE A 110 0.06 0.68 24.76
N GLY A 111 -0.65 1.81 24.85
CA GLY A 111 -0.04 3.14 25.07
C GLY A 111 0.23 3.93 23.79
N ALA A 112 -0.11 3.39 22.61
CA ALA A 112 -0.25 4.21 21.41
C ALA A 112 -1.51 5.09 21.54
N MET A 113 -1.39 6.39 21.30
CA MET A 113 -2.41 7.40 21.55
C MET A 113 -2.70 8.23 20.30
N ALA A 114 -3.95 8.21 19.84
CA ALA A 114 -4.47 9.11 18.83
C ALA A 114 -4.92 10.41 19.50
N LEU A 115 -4.41 11.55 19.04
CA LEU A 115 -4.69 12.89 19.57
C LEU A 115 -5.31 13.76 18.47
N LEU A 116 -6.40 14.45 18.80
CA LEU A 116 -7.00 15.52 18.01
C LEU A 116 -6.94 16.83 18.79
N GLN A 117 -6.20 17.81 18.27
CA GLN A 117 -6.11 19.14 18.86
C GLN A 117 -6.85 20.15 17.99
N GLY A 118 -7.76 20.92 18.59
CA GLY A 118 -8.44 22.02 17.91
C GLY A 118 -7.59 23.27 17.78
N THR A 119 -8.21 24.37 17.40
CA THR A 119 -7.68 25.73 17.52
C THR A 119 -8.11 26.39 18.81
N ALA A 120 -7.41 27.46 19.20
CA ALA A 120 -7.77 28.22 20.38
C ALA A 120 -9.13 28.93 20.18
N PHE A 121 -10.00 28.90 21.19
CA PHE A 121 -11.32 29.52 21.16
C PHE A 121 -11.63 30.25 22.48
N GLU A 122 -12.65 31.10 22.47
CA GLU A 122 -13.16 31.81 23.65
C GLU A 122 -14.69 31.73 23.66
N LEU A 123 -15.27 31.53 24.85
CA LEU A 123 -16.71 31.50 25.04
C LEU A 123 -17.14 32.71 25.85
N ILE A 124 -18.29 33.29 25.49
CA ILE A 124 -18.93 34.28 26.37
C ILE A 124 -19.41 33.61 27.67
N ASP A 125 -19.51 34.40 28.74
CA ASP A 125 -20.02 33.92 30.01
C ASP A 125 -21.46 33.35 29.87
N GLY A 126 -21.68 32.16 30.42
CA GLY A 126 -22.94 31.42 30.33
C GLY A 126 -23.14 30.63 29.03
N ALA A 127 -22.23 30.69 28.06
CA ALA A 127 -22.32 29.85 26.86
C ALA A 127 -22.00 28.38 27.16
N SER A 128 -22.68 27.49 26.45
CA SER A 128 -22.46 26.04 26.48
C SER A 128 -22.69 25.50 25.08
N TYR A 129 -21.72 24.73 24.57
CA TYR A 129 -21.78 24.08 23.26
C TYR A 129 -21.43 22.60 23.40
N SER A 130 -22.00 21.77 22.53
CA SER A 130 -21.80 20.33 22.55
C SER A 130 -21.62 19.77 21.15
N PHE A 131 -20.71 18.82 20.99
CA PHE A 131 -20.49 18.13 19.72
C PHE A 131 -20.14 16.67 19.95
N ASP A 132 -20.38 15.85 18.93
CA ASP A 132 -20.12 14.42 18.98
C ASP A 132 -18.74 14.08 18.44
N VAL A 133 -18.13 13.07 19.07
CA VAL A 133 -16.85 12.48 18.70
C VAL A 133 -17.06 10.99 18.57
N LEU A 134 -16.71 10.44 17.42
CA LEU A 134 -16.68 9.01 17.18
C LEU A 134 -15.32 8.47 17.66
N VAL A 135 -15.35 7.44 18.48
CA VAL A 135 -14.18 6.65 18.88
C VAL A 135 -14.30 5.28 18.22
N GLY A 136 -13.24 4.85 17.54
CA GLY A 136 -13.26 3.64 16.71
C GLY A 136 -14.05 3.83 15.43
N GLU A 137 -13.89 4.96 14.75
CA GLU A 137 -14.59 5.29 13.50
C GLU A 137 -14.36 4.26 12.38
N ASP A 138 -13.19 3.61 12.38
CA ASP A 138 -12.79 2.53 11.49
C ASP A 138 -13.43 1.17 11.84
N THR A 139 -14.13 1.08 12.97
CA THR A 139 -14.84 -0.14 13.40
C THR A 139 -16.29 -0.16 12.92
N LEU A 140 -16.90 -1.35 12.91
CA LEU A 140 -18.29 -1.53 12.48
C LEU A 140 -19.33 -0.84 13.40
N THR A 141 -18.95 -0.50 14.63
CA THR A 141 -19.83 0.08 15.64
C THR A 141 -19.08 1.16 16.42
N PRO A 142 -18.82 2.33 15.81
CA PRO A 142 -18.12 3.40 16.49
C PRO A 142 -18.89 3.87 17.71
N ASN A 143 -18.17 4.11 18.80
CA ASN A 143 -18.73 4.68 20.02
C ASN A 143 -18.91 6.19 19.83
N THR A 144 -20.11 6.70 20.10
CA THR A 144 -20.42 8.13 19.95
C THR A 144 -20.39 8.81 21.32
N VAL A 145 -19.38 9.66 21.53
CA VAL A 145 -19.16 10.40 22.77
C VAL A 145 -19.50 11.87 22.56
N THR A 146 -20.38 12.41 23.39
CA THR A 146 -20.74 13.84 23.32
C THR A 146 -19.88 14.64 24.28
N VAL A 147 -19.08 15.57 23.74
CA VAL A 147 -18.24 16.51 24.49
C VAL A 147 -19.00 17.81 24.69
N THR A 148 -19.03 18.31 25.93
CA THR A 148 -19.67 19.58 26.29
C THR A 148 -18.68 20.51 26.94
N VAL A 149 -18.64 21.76 26.45
CA VAL A 149 -17.83 22.83 27.03
C VAL A 149 -18.73 23.99 27.41
N SER A 150 -18.66 24.39 28.68
CA SER A 150 -19.40 25.53 29.21
C SER A 150 -18.48 26.54 29.88
N ASN A 151 -18.78 27.83 29.76
CA ASN A 151 -18.10 28.89 30.49
C ASN A 151 -19.03 29.48 31.56
N SER A 152 -18.58 29.47 32.81
CA SER A 152 -19.23 30.17 33.93
C SER A 152 -18.23 31.05 34.65
N SER A 153 -18.34 32.36 34.42
CA SER A 153 -17.55 33.43 35.02
C SER A 153 -16.04 33.26 34.84
N GLY A 154 -15.61 32.78 33.67
CA GLY A 154 -14.20 32.54 33.34
C GLY A 154 -13.67 31.15 33.74
N THR A 155 -14.55 30.29 34.26
CA THR A 155 -14.26 28.86 34.45
C THR A 155 -14.87 28.08 33.30
N TYR A 156 -14.01 27.43 32.51
CA TYR A 156 -14.40 26.53 31.44
C TYR A 156 -14.47 25.10 31.98
N ASP A 157 -15.66 24.53 32.03
CA ASP A 157 -15.88 23.14 32.38
C ASP A 157 -16.06 22.31 31.10
N ILE A 158 -15.20 21.31 30.94
CA ILE A 158 -15.15 20.39 29.78
C ILE A 158 -15.49 19.01 30.30
N THR A 159 -16.57 18.44 29.77
CA THR A 159 -17.10 17.13 30.20
C THR A 159 -17.46 16.28 29.00
N LYS A 160 -17.63 14.98 29.22
CA LYS A 160 -18.07 14.02 28.21
C LYS A 160 -19.24 13.20 28.75
N THR A 161 -20.13 12.80 27.84
CA THR A 161 -21.25 11.89 28.10
C THR A 161 -21.30 10.81 27.02
N ASN A 162 -22.06 9.74 27.27
CA ASN A 162 -22.13 8.56 26.38
C ASN A 162 -20.80 7.80 26.18
N ASP A 163 -19.80 8.01 27.04
CA ASP A 163 -18.54 7.27 27.02
C ASP A 163 -18.51 6.16 28.09
N ALA A 164 -19.33 5.13 27.89
CA ALA A 164 -19.51 4.06 28.88
C ALA A 164 -18.24 3.22 29.12
N THR A 165 -17.34 3.18 28.14
CA THR A 165 -16.07 2.44 28.13
C THR A 165 -14.87 3.31 28.52
N ASP A 166 -15.11 4.60 28.79
CA ASP A 166 -14.11 5.58 29.25
C ASP A 166 -12.91 5.74 28.30
N GLU A 167 -13.18 5.65 26.99
CA GLU A 167 -12.19 5.58 25.91
C GLU A 167 -11.64 6.96 25.54
N LEU A 168 -12.48 8.00 25.56
CA LEU A 168 -12.09 9.36 25.15
C LEU A 168 -11.56 10.16 26.34
N LYS A 169 -10.32 10.61 26.32
CA LYS A 169 -9.73 11.46 27.37
C LYS A 169 -9.49 12.88 26.86
N PHE A 170 -9.40 13.82 27.80
CA PHE A 170 -8.91 15.16 27.54
C PHE A 170 -7.44 15.28 27.96
N VAL A 171 -6.66 16.08 27.23
CA VAL A 171 -5.28 16.40 27.61
C VAL A 171 -5.26 17.74 28.34
N SER A 172 -4.83 17.74 29.60
CA SER A 172 -4.68 18.97 30.39
C SER A 172 -3.47 19.80 29.96
N SER A 173 -3.37 21.04 30.46
CA SER A 173 -2.18 21.88 30.24
C SER A 173 -0.89 21.31 30.83
N THR A 174 -0.99 20.34 31.74
CA THR A 174 0.14 19.59 32.33
C THR A 174 0.35 18.24 31.66
N SER A 175 -0.26 18.01 30.49
CA SER A 175 -0.20 16.76 29.72
C SER A 175 -0.70 15.53 30.48
N THR A 176 -1.60 15.72 31.43
CA THR A 176 -2.31 14.60 32.10
C THR A 176 -3.57 14.25 31.33
N LEU A 177 -3.92 12.96 31.33
CA LEU A 177 -5.15 12.46 30.73
C LEU A 177 -6.27 12.53 31.75
N GLU A 178 -7.34 13.26 31.43
CA GLU A 178 -8.43 13.56 32.34
C GLU A 178 -9.78 13.18 31.73
N ASN A 179 -10.73 12.76 32.57
CA ASN A 179 -12.11 12.48 32.14
C ASN A 179 -12.99 13.74 32.09
N SER A 180 -12.52 14.82 32.71
CA SER A 180 -13.12 16.15 32.68
C SER A 180 -12.04 17.18 32.98
N LEU A 181 -12.13 18.37 32.40
CA LEU A 181 -11.23 19.48 32.71
C LEU A 181 -12.04 20.64 33.27
N SER A 182 -11.45 21.38 34.21
CA SER A 182 -11.93 22.68 34.65
C SER A 182 -10.78 23.67 34.54
N ILE A 183 -10.91 24.63 33.62
CA ILE A 183 -9.85 25.57 33.25
C ILE A 183 -10.31 26.98 33.62
N VAL A 184 -9.61 27.62 34.53
CA VAL A 184 -9.87 29.01 34.91
C VAL A 184 -8.96 29.93 34.10
N THR A 185 -9.53 30.69 33.18
CA THR A 185 -8.77 31.62 32.32
C THR A 185 -9.64 32.81 31.88
N THR A 186 -8.97 33.91 31.55
CA THR A 186 -9.58 35.10 30.93
C THR A 186 -9.23 35.21 29.44
N GLY A 187 -8.49 34.24 28.90
CA GLY A 187 -8.10 34.18 27.49
C GLY A 187 -8.70 32.96 26.80
N THR A 188 -8.05 32.57 25.72
CA THR A 188 -8.49 31.44 24.90
C THR A 188 -8.18 30.10 25.56
N VAL A 189 -9.03 29.11 25.30
CA VAL A 189 -8.85 27.70 25.65
C VAL A 189 -8.46 26.91 24.40
N LEU A 190 -7.66 25.87 24.58
CA LEU A 190 -7.32 24.90 23.55
C LEU A 190 -7.86 23.54 23.96
N LEU A 191 -8.70 22.93 23.12
CA LEU A 191 -9.21 21.59 23.38
C LEU A 191 -8.31 20.54 22.71
N SER A 192 -8.01 19.48 23.45
CA SER A 192 -7.25 18.33 22.94
C SER A 192 -7.90 17.05 23.44
N LEU A 193 -8.34 16.23 22.49
CA LEU A 193 -9.01 14.96 22.68
C LEU A 193 -8.03 13.83 22.39
N THR A 194 -8.06 12.75 23.16
CA THR A 194 -7.18 11.62 22.92
C THR A 194 -7.84 10.29 23.27
N ALA A 195 -7.48 9.23 22.57
CA ALA A 195 -7.91 7.87 22.85
C ALA A 195 -6.79 6.88 22.50
N GLU A 196 -6.75 5.76 23.22
CA GLU A 196 -5.80 4.70 22.86
C GLU A 196 -6.12 4.17 21.46
N ASN A 197 -5.07 3.95 20.66
CA ASN A 197 -5.17 3.47 19.28
C ASN A 197 -5.83 2.07 19.19
N SER A 198 -5.85 1.33 20.31
CA SER A 198 -6.55 0.05 20.44
C SER A 198 -8.07 0.16 20.32
N HIS A 199 -8.64 1.35 20.53
CA HIS A 199 -10.05 1.61 20.30
C HIS A 199 -10.35 2.09 18.87
N GLY A 200 -9.34 2.18 18.00
CA GLY A 200 -9.45 2.68 16.63
C GLY A 200 -9.35 4.21 16.53
N GLY A 201 -9.69 4.73 15.35
CA GLY A 201 -9.55 6.15 15.01
C GLY A 201 -10.55 7.06 15.73
N LEU A 202 -10.14 8.30 16.01
CA LEU A 202 -11.03 9.37 16.48
C LEU A 202 -11.58 10.16 15.29
N LYS A 203 -12.85 10.56 15.34
CA LYS A 203 -13.42 11.55 14.42
C LYS A 203 -14.31 12.55 15.13
N VAL A 204 -14.05 13.84 14.91
CA VAL A 204 -15.00 14.90 15.27
C VAL A 204 -16.13 14.93 14.24
N VAL A 205 -17.37 14.83 14.71
CA VAL A 205 -18.54 15.00 13.86
C VAL A 205 -18.73 16.48 13.55
N ALA A 206 -18.85 16.81 12.27
CA ALA A 206 -18.99 18.18 11.81
C ALA A 206 -20.26 18.84 12.39
N SER A 207 -20.10 19.96 13.07
CA SER A 207 -21.20 20.79 13.60
C SER A 207 -20.74 22.22 13.83
N ASP A 208 -21.68 23.17 13.86
CA ASP A 208 -21.39 24.57 14.20
C ASP A 208 -20.82 24.69 15.63
N ASP A 209 -21.31 23.85 16.55
CA ASP A 209 -20.82 23.78 17.93
C ASP A 209 -19.37 23.31 18.01
N ALA A 210 -18.99 22.27 17.23
CA ALA A 210 -17.60 21.84 17.12
C ALA A 210 -16.71 22.98 16.59
N ALA A 211 -17.16 23.71 15.58
CA ALA A 211 -16.44 24.86 15.04
C ALA A 211 -16.27 26.00 16.07
N ASN A 212 -17.32 26.32 16.84
CA ASN A 212 -17.26 27.31 17.92
C ASN A 212 -16.28 26.93 19.05
N LEU A 213 -16.02 25.63 19.22
CA LEU A 213 -15.07 25.08 20.18
C LEU A 213 -13.68 24.83 19.58
N GLY A 214 -13.40 25.39 18.40
CA GLY A 214 -12.12 25.24 17.70
C GLY A 214 -11.87 23.83 17.15
N MET A 215 -12.85 22.94 17.17
CA MET A 215 -12.77 21.58 16.63
C MET A 215 -13.41 21.54 15.24
N GLN A 216 -13.02 22.44 14.34
CA GLN A 216 -13.66 22.51 13.02
C GLN A 216 -13.39 21.24 12.21
N ALA A 217 -14.48 20.65 11.71
CA ALA A 217 -14.49 19.48 10.84
C ALA A 217 -15.59 19.63 9.78
N ALA A 218 -15.47 18.87 8.70
CA ALA A 218 -16.42 18.78 7.60
C ALA A 218 -16.37 17.35 7.03
N ASP A 219 -17.43 16.91 6.35
CA ASP A 219 -17.43 15.65 5.61
C ASP A 219 -16.71 15.75 4.25
N LEU A 220 -15.61 16.51 4.23
CA LEU A 220 -14.80 16.80 3.06
C LEU A 220 -13.34 16.91 3.52
N ASP A 221 -12.43 16.40 2.69
CA ASP A 221 -11.01 16.67 2.81
C ASP A 221 -10.45 17.25 1.52
N PHE A 222 -9.26 17.81 1.62
CA PHE A 222 -8.54 18.39 0.50
C PHE A 222 -7.21 17.69 0.34
N GLU A 223 -6.75 17.53 -0.90
CA GLU A 223 -5.42 17.07 -1.26
C GLU A 223 -4.83 18.05 -2.29
N VAL A 224 -3.57 18.43 -2.08
CA VAL A 224 -2.83 19.24 -3.05
C VAL A 224 -1.56 18.50 -3.42
N ASN A 225 -1.43 18.16 -4.70
CA ASN A 225 -0.26 17.48 -5.23
C ASN A 225 0.27 18.23 -6.47
N GLU A 226 1.28 17.68 -7.15
CA GLU A 226 1.86 18.30 -8.35
C GLU A 226 0.87 18.41 -9.53
N THR A 227 -0.13 17.52 -9.57
CA THR A 227 -1.15 17.46 -10.63
C THR A 227 -2.34 18.40 -10.38
N GLY A 228 -2.51 18.90 -9.15
CA GLY A 228 -3.51 19.93 -8.86
C GLY A 228 -4.12 19.85 -7.47
N PHE A 229 -5.34 20.37 -7.38
CA PHE A 229 -6.18 20.38 -6.20
C PHE A 229 -7.27 19.33 -6.33
N ARG A 230 -7.49 18.55 -5.29
CA ARG A 230 -8.55 17.55 -5.20
C ARG A 230 -9.32 17.77 -3.91
N ALA A 231 -10.64 17.77 -4.02
CA ALA A 231 -11.55 17.70 -2.88
C ALA A 231 -12.15 16.30 -2.84
N ILE A 232 -12.19 15.70 -1.66
CA ILE A 232 -12.59 14.30 -1.44
C ILE A 232 -13.71 14.31 -0.42
N SER A 233 -14.91 13.89 -0.81
CA SER A 233 -16.00 13.71 0.16
C SER A 233 -15.65 12.56 1.11
N THR A 234 -15.89 12.75 2.39
CA THR A 234 -15.72 11.71 3.42
C THR A 234 -17.04 11.29 4.05
N GLY A 235 -18.16 11.84 3.58
CA GLY A 235 -19.51 11.45 3.96
C GLY A 235 -20.23 10.71 2.83
N ASN A 236 -21.49 10.35 3.07
CA ASN A 236 -22.33 9.68 2.08
C ASN A 236 -22.89 10.63 1.01
N ASP A 237 -22.79 11.94 1.24
CA ASP A 237 -23.23 12.95 0.28
C ASP A 237 -22.07 13.37 -0.63
N PRO A 238 -22.31 13.59 -1.94
CA PRO A 238 -21.31 14.14 -2.83
C PRO A 238 -20.92 15.55 -2.37
N ALA A 239 -19.62 15.81 -2.29
CA ALA A 239 -19.12 17.12 -1.89
C ALA A 239 -19.50 18.18 -2.92
N ASN A 240 -20.31 19.16 -2.51
CA ASN A 240 -20.62 20.31 -3.34
C ASN A 240 -19.47 21.33 -3.28
N VAL A 241 -18.58 21.30 -4.27
CA VAL A 241 -17.43 22.20 -4.36
C VAL A 241 -17.74 23.30 -5.37
N SER A 242 -18.16 24.46 -4.87
CA SER A 242 -18.29 25.67 -5.69
C SER A 242 -16.99 26.46 -5.62
N LEU A 243 -16.23 26.46 -6.72
CA LEU A 243 -14.99 27.22 -6.86
C LEU A 243 -15.21 28.37 -7.84
N GLU A 244 -15.37 29.58 -7.32
CA GLU A 244 -15.41 30.79 -8.12
C GLU A 244 -13.98 31.31 -8.29
N ILE A 245 -13.43 31.16 -9.51
CA ILE A 245 -12.13 31.73 -9.87
C ILE A 245 -12.38 32.75 -10.98
N ASP A 246 -12.14 34.02 -10.68
CA ASP A 246 -12.04 35.05 -11.71
C ASP A 246 -10.80 34.74 -12.59
N ASP A 247 -11.01 34.60 -13.90
CA ASP A 247 -9.98 34.49 -14.96
C ASP A 247 -9.09 33.21 -14.99
N LEU A 248 -9.67 32.00 -15.07
CA LEU A 248 -8.92 30.79 -15.48
C LEU A 248 -9.54 30.03 -16.67
N PRO A 249 -8.76 29.68 -17.73
CA PRO A 249 -9.26 28.89 -18.85
C PRO A 249 -9.27 27.40 -18.52
N GLY A 250 -10.44 26.88 -18.14
CA GLY A 250 -10.74 25.44 -18.09
C GLY A 250 -10.86 24.86 -16.68
N GLN A 251 -11.97 24.17 -16.44
CA GLN A 251 -12.23 23.37 -15.23
C GLN A 251 -12.01 21.89 -15.58
N VAL A 252 -11.27 21.16 -14.74
CA VAL A 252 -11.11 19.70 -14.85
C VAL A 252 -11.78 19.08 -13.63
N LEU A 253 -12.81 18.27 -13.84
CA LEU A 253 -13.48 17.48 -12.80
C LEU A 253 -13.03 16.02 -12.98
N SER A 254 -12.47 15.42 -11.91
CA SER A 254 -12.11 14.01 -11.87
C SER A 254 -12.90 13.32 -10.76
N MET A 255 -13.49 12.17 -11.07
CA MET A 255 -14.29 11.35 -10.16
C MET A 255 -13.77 9.92 -10.21
N SER A 256 -13.71 9.26 -9.05
CA SER A 256 -13.19 7.90 -8.89
C SER A 256 -14.07 7.13 -7.92
N GLY A 257 -14.18 5.80 -8.07
CA GLY A 257 -15.05 4.99 -7.22
C GLY A 257 -16.53 5.27 -7.49
N LEU A 258 -16.88 5.54 -8.76
CA LEU A 258 -18.28 5.68 -9.15
C LEU A 258 -18.97 4.31 -9.10
N PRO A 259 -20.26 4.26 -8.69
CA PRO A 259 -21.08 3.06 -8.82
C PRO A 259 -21.19 2.62 -10.28
N ASP A 260 -21.51 1.33 -10.50
CA ASP A 260 -21.71 0.77 -11.84
C ASP A 260 -23.10 1.16 -12.38
N GLU A 261 -23.24 2.43 -12.75
CA GLU A 261 -24.45 3.01 -13.31
C GLU A 261 -24.17 4.03 -14.41
N ASP A 262 -25.24 4.50 -15.06
CA ASP A 262 -25.15 5.50 -16.13
C ASP A 262 -24.73 6.87 -15.57
N PHE A 263 -23.53 7.34 -15.95
CA PHE A 263 -23.05 8.68 -15.60
C PHE A 263 -23.59 9.75 -16.58
N ILE A 264 -24.53 10.57 -16.13
CA ILE A 264 -25.17 11.62 -16.93
C ILE A 264 -24.59 13.00 -16.58
N ILE A 265 -24.13 13.74 -17.59
CA ILE A 265 -23.64 15.13 -17.45
C ILE A 265 -24.64 16.10 -18.09
N LEU A 266 -25.14 17.05 -17.31
CA LEU A 266 -25.99 18.14 -17.79
C LEU A 266 -25.19 19.45 -17.83
N LEU A 267 -25.27 20.16 -18.95
CA LEU A 267 -24.65 21.48 -19.11
C LEU A 267 -25.78 22.52 -19.25
N GLU A 268 -26.12 23.18 -18.15
CA GLU A 268 -27.35 24.00 -18.06
C GLU A 268 -27.17 25.44 -18.56
N ASP A 269 -25.96 25.98 -18.53
CA ASP A 269 -25.72 27.38 -18.91
C ASP A 269 -25.52 27.57 -20.43
N SER A 270 -25.85 28.75 -20.94
CA SER A 270 -25.72 29.10 -22.36
C SER A 270 -24.27 29.44 -22.76
N GLY A 271 -23.89 29.17 -24.02
CA GLY A 271 -22.57 29.48 -24.57
C GLY A 271 -21.84 28.27 -25.16
N ALA A 272 -20.67 28.51 -25.79
CA ALA A 272 -19.87 27.44 -26.39
C ALA A 272 -19.25 26.56 -25.29
N LYS A 273 -19.80 25.35 -25.09
CA LYS A 273 -19.28 24.37 -24.13
C LYS A 273 -18.35 23.38 -24.85
N ARG A 274 -17.21 23.07 -24.24
CA ARG A 274 -16.29 22.01 -24.68
C ARG A 274 -16.09 21.05 -23.52
N LEU A 275 -16.60 19.83 -23.67
CA LEU A 275 -16.39 18.75 -22.72
C LEU A 275 -15.43 17.74 -23.36
N ALA A 276 -14.37 17.39 -22.63
CA ALA A 276 -13.53 16.24 -22.93
C ALA A 276 -13.58 15.32 -21.71
N SER A 277 -13.75 14.03 -21.94
CA SER A 277 -13.81 13.01 -20.89
C SER A 277 -12.81 11.91 -21.20
N SER A 278 -12.15 11.42 -20.16
CA SER A 278 -11.36 10.18 -20.16
C SER A 278 -11.81 9.39 -18.94
N TYR A 279 -12.07 8.10 -19.12
CA TYR A 279 -12.42 7.18 -18.05
C TYR A 279 -11.46 6.00 -18.07
N ASP A 280 -11.25 5.40 -16.90
CA ASP A 280 -10.52 4.15 -16.72
C ASP A 280 -11.44 3.18 -15.98
N MET A 281 -11.48 1.93 -16.43
CA MET A 281 -12.32 0.89 -15.83
C MET A 281 -11.39 -0.15 -15.18
N PRO A 282 -11.66 -0.58 -13.94
CA PRO A 282 -10.87 -1.63 -13.29
C PRO A 282 -10.81 -2.89 -14.16
N SER A 283 -9.67 -3.58 -14.12
CA SER A 283 -9.43 -4.80 -14.89
C SER A 283 -10.40 -5.93 -14.51
N GLU A 284 -10.66 -6.87 -15.43
CA GLU A 284 -11.54 -8.03 -15.16
C GLU A 284 -11.12 -8.82 -13.90
N GLU A 285 -9.82 -8.92 -13.59
CA GLU A 285 -9.34 -9.56 -12.35
C GLU A 285 -9.83 -8.85 -11.07
N VAL A 286 -9.91 -7.51 -11.07
CA VAL A 286 -10.43 -6.72 -9.94
C VAL A 286 -11.96 -6.85 -9.85
N ASN A 287 -12.65 -6.91 -10.99
CA ASN A 287 -14.09 -7.11 -11.03
C ASN A 287 -14.49 -8.49 -10.53
N LEU A 288 -13.75 -9.55 -10.89
CA LEU A 288 -13.97 -10.90 -10.38
C LEU A 288 -13.78 -10.99 -8.85
N ALA A 289 -12.75 -10.32 -8.30
CA ALA A 289 -12.54 -10.27 -6.86
C ALA A 289 -13.65 -9.47 -6.12
N ARG A 290 -14.19 -8.41 -6.72
CA ARG A 290 -15.36 -7.68 -6.20
C ARG A 290 -16.63 -8.51 -6.30
N ASP A 291 -16.84 -9.22 -7.41
CA ASP A 291 -17.98 -10.11 -7.65
C ASP A 291 -18.01 -11.28 -6.66
N GLU A 292 -16.84 -11.81 -6.27
CA GLU A 292 -16.71 -12.86 -5.24
C GLU A 292 -17.04 -12.38 -3.81
N LEU A 293 -17.15 -11.06 -3.59
CA LEU A 293 -17.40 -10.41 -2.31
C LEU A 293 -18.72 -9.62 -2.29
N LYS A 294 -19.61 -9.81 -3.28
CA LYS A 294 -20.90 -9.12 -3.35
C LYS A 294 -21.81 -9.51 -2.19
N GLU A 295 -21.73 -8.73 -1.13
CA GLU A 295 -22.64 -8.73 -0.01
C GLU A 295 -23.54 -7.51 -0.14
N PHE A 296 -24.81 -7.65 0.21
CA PHE A 296 -25.80 -6.60 0.03
C PHE A 296 -26.45 -6.24 1.35
N ARG A 297 -26.78 -4.96 1.53
CA ARG A 297 -27.56 -4.46 2.66
C ARG A 297 -28.88 -3.88 2.17
N VAL A 298 -29.99 -4.43 2.63
CA VAL A 298 -31.32 -3.82 2.43
C VAL A 298 -31.64 -2.99 3.66
N LYS A 299 -31.84 -1.67 3.51
CA LYS A 299 -32.10 -0.76 4.63
C LYS A 299 -33.39 0.05 4.41
N VAL A 300 -34.17 0.22 5.47
CA VAL A 300 -35.29 1.17 5.52
C VAL A 300 -34.69 2.57 5.77
N VAL A 301 -34.80 3.43 4.77
CA VAL A 301 -34.20 4.77 4.79
C VAL A 301 -35.20 5.81 5.27
N ASP A 302 -36.49 5.63 4.93
CA ASP A 302 -37.58 6.46 5.44
C ASP A 302 -38.86 5.62 5.56
N ALA A 303 -39.24 5.26 6.77
CA ALA A 303 -40.40 4.48 7.12
C ALA A 303 -41.72 5.23 6.89
N ASN A 304 -41.72 6.57 6.98
CA ASN A 304 -42.92 7.38 6.73
C ASN A 304 -43.29 7.37 5.23
N LEU A 305 -42.27 7.40 4.37
CA LEU A 305 -42.42 7.29 2.92
C LEU A 305 -42.40 5.84 2.41
N GLY A 306 -42.07 4.88 3.28
CA GLY A 306 -41.82 3.49 2.92
C GLY A 306 -40.59 3.33 2.01
N LYS A 307 -39.63 4.26 2.03
CA LYS A 307 -38.41 4.23 1.22
C LYS A 307 -37.47 3.14 1.75
N ILE A 308 -37.20 2.15 0.90
CA ILE A 308 -36.27 1.05 1.16
C ILE A 308 -35.18 1.09 0.08
N GLU A 309 -33.94 0.89 0.48
CA GLU A 309 -32.79 1.06 -0.38
C GLU A 309 -31.84 -0.14 -0.23
N LEU A 310 -31.37 -0.63 -1.36
CA LEU A 310 -30.37 -1.69 -1.46
C LEU A 310 -29.00 -1.03 -1.61
N PHE A 311 -28.06 -1.43 -0.77
CA PHE A 311 -26.69 -0.96 -0.77
C PHE A 311 -25.73 -2.12 -1.06
N ASP A 312 -24.63 -1.82 -1.77
CA ASP A 312 -23.44 -2.66 -1.76
C ASP A 312 -22.84 -2.61 -0.34
N HIS A 313 -22.65 -3.76 0.29
CA HIS A 313 -22.17 -3.80 1.67
C HIS A 313 -20.70 -3.37 1.81
N LEU A 314 -19.88 -3.57 0.76
CA LEU A 314 -18.46 -3.24 0.77
C LEU A 314 -18.22 -1.77 0.48
N THR A 315 -18.86 -1.22 -0.56
CA THR A 315 -18.64 0.18 -0.95
C THR A 315 -19.60 1.15 -0.26
N GLY A 316 -20.74 0.65 0.23
CA GLY A 316 -21.81 1.49 0.79
C GLY A 316 -22.62 2.21 -0.29
N ASP A 317 -22.36 1.92 -1.58
CA ASP A 317 -23.06 2.56 -2.69
C ASP A 317 -24.52 2.12 -2.73
N SER A 318 -25.42 3.06 -3.02
CA SER A 318 -26.82 2.73 -3.27
C SER A 318 -26.97 2.11 -4.66
N ILE A 319 -27.54 0.90 -4.72
CA ILE A 319 -27.76 0.15 -5.96
C ILE A 319 -29.18 0.35 -6.46
N ALA A 320 -30.16 0.35 -5.55
CA ALA A 320 -31.56 0.45 -5.92
C ALA A 320 -32.43 1.02 -4.81
N THR A 321 -33.27 2.00 -5.16
CA THR A 321 -34.32 2.53 -4.30
C THR A 321 -35.69 1.95 -4.67
N ARG A 322 -36.51 1.59 -3.68
CA ARG A 322 -37.92 1.18 -3.83
C ARG A 322 -38.79 1.82 -2.75
N TYR A 323 -40.08 1.95 -3.03
CA TYR A 323 -41.07 2.41 -2.05
C TYR A 323 -42.02 1.25 -1.73
N SER A 324 -42.03 0.83 -0.47
CA SER A 324 -42.85 -0.26 0.05
C SER A 324 -44.16 0.26 0.64
N SER A 325 -45.24 -0.49 0.40
CA SER A 325 -46.51 -0.34 1.12
C SER A 325 -46.84 -1.60 1.95
N GLY A 326 -45.82 -2.40 2.26
CA GLY A 326 -45.90 -3.63 3.06
C GLY A 326 -45.22 -4.83 2.41
N VAL A 327 -44.94 -4.80 1.10
CA VAL A 327 -44.08 -5.77 0.40
C VAL A 327 -43.28 -5.04 -0.67
N THR A 328 -41.97 -5.29 -0.75
CA THR A 328 -41.07 -4.77 -1.77
C THR A 328 -40.14 -5.87 -2.26
N GLU A 329 -39.83 -5.83 -3.56
CA GLU A 329 -38.92 -6.77 -4.22
C GLU A 329 -37.76 -6.03 -4.88
N PHE A 330 -36.56 -6.60 -4.73
CA PHE A 330 -35.35 -6.21 -5.45
C PHE A 330 -34.82 -7.41 -6.25
N GLU A 331 -34.32 -7.16 -7.45
CA GLU A 331 -33.58 -8.14 -8.24
C GLU A 331 -32.24 -7.53 -8.63
N VAL A 332 -31.15 -8.10 -8.14
CA VAL A 332 -29.76 -7.67 -8.42
C VAL A 332 -28.88 -8.90 -8.51
N ASP A 333 -28.07 -9.00 -9.56
CA ASP A 333 -27.10 -10.09 -9.76
C ASP A 333 -27.65 -11.50 -9.51
N ASN A 334 -28.84 -11.79 -10.08
CA ASN A 334 -29.61 -13.03 -9.91
C ASN A 334 -30.08 -13.35 -8.47
N PHE A 335 -29.89 -12.45 -7.51
CA PHE A 335 -30.55 -12.51 -6.22
C PHE A 335 -31.90 -11.80 -6.29
N ARG A 336 -32.93 -12.48 -5.75
CA ARG A 336 -34.24 -11.88 -5.50
C ARG A 336 -34.41 -11.66 -4.00
N PHE A 337 -34.55 -10.41 -3.62
CA PHE A 337 -34.82 -10.01 -2.24
C PHE A 337 -36.30 -9.64 -2.13
N GLU A 338 -37.03 -10.34 -1.28
CA GLU A 338 -38.42 -10.03 -0.95
C GLU A 338 -38.47 -9.57 0.50
N LEU A 339 -38.79 -8.30 0.71
CA LEU A 339 -38.98 -7.74 2.05
C LEU A 339 -40.47 -7.54 2.30
N THR A 340 -40.96 -8.13 3.39
CA THR A 340 -42.36 -8.07 3.79
C THR A 340 -42.47 -7.42 5.17
N GLY A 341 -43.50 -6.59 5.35
CA GLY A 341 -43.75 -5.82 6.57
C GLY A 341 -43.34 -4.35 6.47
N PHE A 342 -43.34 -3.70 7.63
CA PHE A 342 -42.90 -2.33 7.83
C PHE A 342 -41.77 -2.36 8.85
N GLY A 343 -40.68 -1.66 8.57
CA GLY A 343 -39.58 -1.43 9.51
C GLY A 343 -39.55 0.03 9.95
N ASP A 344 -38.80 0.30 11.01
CA ASP A 344 -38.52 1.66 11.47
C ASP A 344 -37.31 2.26 10.72
N ASP A 345 -37.16 3.58 10.80
CA ASP A 345 -36.01 4.28 10.20
C ASP A 345 -34.69 3.69 10.71
N GLY A 346 -33.85 3.25 9.78
CA GLY A 346 -32.54 2.69 10.10
C GLY A 346 -32.49 1.17 10.20
N ASP A 347 -33.63 0.46 10.18
CA ASP A 347 -33.66 -0.99 10.13
C ASP A 347 -32.96 -1.53 8.88
N TYR A 348 -32.14 -2.57 9.02
CA TYR A 348 -31.42 -3.17 7.90
C TYR A 348 -31.29 -4.69 7.98
N PHE A 349 -31.10 -5.31 6.82
CA PHE A 349 -30.80 -6.72 6.65
C PHE A 349 -29.55 -6.86 5.80
N ASP A 350 -28.51 -7.47 6.38
CA ASP A 350 -27.33 -7.86 5.64
C ASP A 350 -27.51 -9.25 5.04
N VAL A 351 -27.25 -9.34 3.74
CA VAL A 351 -27.25 -10.59 2.99
C VAL A 351 -25.82 -10.85 2.59
N SER A 352 -25.20 -11.77 3.32
CA SER A 352 -23.84 -12.23 3.08
C SER A 352 -23.82 -13.62 2.47
N LEU A 353 -22.73 -13.92 1.77
CA LEU A 353 -22.48 -15.26 1.26
C LEU A 353 -22.11 -16.19 2.43
N ASN A 354 -22.63 -17.42 2.43
CA ASN A 354 -22.23 -18.41 3.43
C ASN A 354 -20.81 -18.92 3.11
N ARG A 355 -19.79 -18.31 3.72
CA ARG A 355 -18.36 -18.60 3.46
C ARG A 355 -17.81 -19.80 4.24
N SER A 356 -18.62 -20.48 5.05
CA SER A 356 -18.19 -21.59 5.91
C SER A 356 -19.10 -22.81 5.80
N SER A 357 -19.60 -23.10 4.59
CA SER A 357 -20.37 -24.33 4.35
C SER A 357 -19.43 -25.52 4.15
N ALA A 358 -19.70 -26.63 4.82
CA ALA A 358 -19.06 -27.90 4.51
C ALA A 358 -19.32 -28.26 3.05
N GLY A 359 -18.26 -28.36 2.23
CA GLY A 359 -18.33 -28.57 0.78
C GLY A 359 -17.98 -27.34 -0.07
N ASP A 360 -17.54 -26.23 0.52
CA ASP A 360 -16.99 -25.09 -0.24
C ASP A 360 -15.72 -25.51 -1.01
N GLY A 361 -15.84 -25.52 -2.34
CA GLY A 361 -14.79 -25.93 -3.27
C GLY A 361 -13.97 -24.77 -3.84
N ARG A 362 -14.19 -23.52 -3.44
CA ARG A 362 -13.55 -22.35 -4.07
C ARG A 362 -12.03 -22.37 -4.00
N ASN A 363 -11.46 -22.84 -2.89
CA ASN A 363 -10.01 -23.02 -2.80
C ASN A 363 -9.50 -24.11 -3.77
N MET A 364 -10.30 -25.15 -4.02
CA MET A 364 -9.97 -26.18 -5.00
C MET A 364 -10.09 -25.64 -6.43
N GLU A 365 -11.08 -24.80 -6.70
CA GLU A 365 -11.27 -24.12 -7.97
C GLU A 365 -10.12 -23.14 -8.26
N ALA A 366 -9.74 -22.31 -7.28
CA ALA A 366 -8.55 -21.46 -7.37
C ALA A 366 -7.27 -22.27 -7.65
N MET A 367 -7.11 -23.45 -7.02
CA MET A 367 -6.00 -24.36 -7.31
C MET A 367 -6.06 -24.96 -8.73
N ILE A 368 -7.25 -25.24 -9.27
CA ILE A 368 -7.45 -25.73 -10.64
C ILE A 368 -7.13 -24.62 -11.65
N ASP A 369 -7.51 -23.38 -11.36
CA ASP A 369 -7.21 -22.22 -12.21
C ASP A 369 -5.71 -21.96 -12.32
N LEU A 370 -4.92 -22.31 -11.30
CA LEU A 370 -3.45 -22.27 -11.39
C LEU A 370 -2.88 -23.20 -12.48
N ALA A 371 -3.61 -24.25 -12.86
CA ALA A 371 -3.25 -25.16 -13.94
C ALA A 371 -3.61 -24.63 -15.33
N THR A 372 -4.37 -23.54 -15.42
CA THR A 372 -4.72 -22.87 -16.68
C THR A 372 -3.78 -21.70 -16.97
N ARG A 373 -3.69 -21.31 -18.25
CA ARG A 373 -2.88 -20.16 -18.69
C ARG A 373 -3.78 -18.93 -18.78
N THR A 374 -3.36 -17.83 -18.17
CA THR A 374 -4.03 -16.52 -18.30
C THR A 374 -3.17 -15.57 -19.15
N PRO A 375 -3.70 -14.40 -19.57
CA PRO A 375 -2.90 -13.37 -20.24
C PRO A 375 -1.75 -12.84 -19.36
N SER A 376 -1.94 -12.82 -18.04
CA SER A 376 -1.00 -12.33 -17.03
C SER A 376 0.01 -13.37 -16.54
N ARG A 377 -0.30 -14.67 -16.65
CA ARG A 377 0.49 -15.75 -16.04
C ARG A 377 0.51 -17.06 -16.86
N PRO A 378 1.69 -17.70 -17.04
CA PRO A 378 1.78 -19.04 -17.61
C PRO A 378 1.19 -20.11 -16.69
N SER A 379 0.74 -21.24 -17.25
CA SER A 379 0.33 -22.38 -16.43
C SER A 379 1.54 -23.09 -15.82
N PHE A 380 1.37 -23.79 -14.69
CA PHE A 380 2.44 -24.62 -14.12
C PHE A 380 2.99 -25.67 -15.10
N GLN A 381 2.16 -26.14 -16.03
CA GLN A 381 2.62 -27.07 -17.07
C GLN A 381 3.51 -26.36 -18.10
N ASP A 382 3.22 -25.10 -18.42
CA ASP A 382 4.04 -24.31 -19.33
C ASP A 382 5.39 -23.97 -18.70
N ASP A 383 5.41 -23.61 -17.42
CA ASP A 383 6.66 -23.37 -16.68
C ASP A 383 7.52 -24.64 -16.61
N PHE A 384 6.91 -25.78 -16.30
CA PHE A 384 7.62 -27.06 -16.28
C PHE A 384 8.18 -27.41 -17.67
N ARG A 385 7.42 -27.19 -18.75
CA ARG A 385 7.90 -27.38 -20.13
C ARG A 385 9.04 -26.43 -20.45
N ALA A 386 8.97 -25.17 -20.03
CA ALA A 386 10.02 -24.18 -20.26
C ALA A 386 11.34 -24.60 -19.58
N ILE A 387 11.28 -25.06 -18.33
CA ILE A 387 12.43 -25.60 -17.61
C ILE A 387 12.98 -26.84 -18.32
N ALA A 388 12.13 -27.80 -18.70
CA ALA A 388 12.54 -29.02 -19.38
C ALA A 388 13.20 -28.72 -20.74
N LEU A 389 12.66 -27.76 -21.51
CA LEU A 389 13.24 -27.32 -22.77
C LEU A 389 14.58 -26.62 -22.58
N ALA A 390 14.72 -25.76 -21.56
CA ALA A 390 15.97 -25.08 -21.26
C ALA A 390 17.09 -26.09 -20.89
N VAL A 391 16.78 -27.04 -20.00
CA VAL A 391 17.72 -28.12 -19.64
C VAL A 391 18.07 -28.98 -20.85
N GLY A 392 17.08 -29.32 -21.68
CA GLY A 392 17.29 -30.09 -22.91
C GLY A 392 18.19 -29.37 -23.91
N SER A 393 17.97 -28.06 -24.14
CA SER A 393 18.78 -27.28 -25.07
C SER A 393 20.21 -27.08 -24.56
N GLN A 394 20.38 -26.93 -23.24
CA GLN A 394 21.70 -26.82 -22.62
C GLN A 394 22.48 -28.13 -22.72
N LEU A 395 21.82 -29.27 -22.50
CA LEU A 395 22.43 -30.59 -22.65
C LEU A 395 22.88 -30.84 -24.09
N GLU A 396 22.03 -30.53 -25.08
CA GLU A 396 22.38 -30.74 -26.49
C GLU A 396 23.52 -29.81 -26.91
N SER A 397 23.51 -28.57 -26.44
CA SER A 397 24.61 -27.62 -26.65
C SER A 397 25.91 -28.14 -26.06
N ALA A 398 25.87 -28.70 -24.84
CA ALA A 398 27.03 -29.30 -24.20
C ALA A 398 27.57 -30.50 -24.98
N ARG A 399 26.71 -31.36 -25.53
CA ARG A 399 27.11 -32.51 -26.38
C ARG A 399 27.77 -32.06 -27.69
N LEU A 400 27.27 -31.00 -28.32
CA LEU A 400 27.89 -30.44 -29.51
C LEU A 400 29.30 -29.88 -29.21
N ILE A 401 29.44 -29.17 -28.08
CA ILE A 401 30.74 -28.68 -27.61
C ILE A 401 31.69 -29.84 -27.31
N GLU A 402 31.22 -30.86 -26.60
CA GLU A 402 31.99 -32.09 -26.32
C GLU A 402 32.49 -32.71 -27.63
N LYS A 403 31.59 -32.99 -28.58
CA LYS A 403 31.94 -33.59 -29.87
C LYS A 403 32.94 -32.74 -30.65
N SER A 404 32.78 -31.42 -30.65
CA SER A 404 33.72 -30.50 -31.29
C SER A 404 35.09 -30.53 -30.60
N ALA A 405 35.12 -30.52 -29.27
CA ALA A 405 36.35 -30.58 -28.48
C ALA A 405 37.08 -31.92 -28.68
N THR A 406 36.35 -33.04 -28.72
CA THR A 406 36.91 -34.36 -29.03
C THR A 406 37.52 -34.38 -30.44
N SER A 407 36.80 -33.84 -31.44
CA SER A 407 37.31 -33.77 -32.81
C SER A 407 38.57 -32.91 -32.92
N LEU A 408 38.60 -31.77 -32.23
CA LEU A 408 39.77 -30.90 -32.16
C LEU A 408 40.96 -31.59 -31.49
N ARG A 409 40.71 -32.31 -30.39
CA ARG A 409 41.71 -33.13 -29.70
C ARG A 409 42.27 -34.20 -30.63
N ASP A 410 41.42 -34.93 -31.35
CA ASP A 410 41.84 -35.98 -32.28
C ASP A 410 42.70 -35.42 -33.41
N ALA A 411 42.32 -34.27 -33.97
CA ALA A 411 43.11 -33.57 -34.98
C ALA A 411 44.48 -33.10 -34.43
N ALA A 412 44.50 -32.58 -33.20
CA ALA A 412 45.74 -32.16 -32.54
C ALA A 412 46.68 -33.35 -32.30
N VAL A 413 46.16 -34.49 -31.82
CA VAL A 413 46.93 -35.73 -31.65
C VAL A 413 47.47 -36.24 -33.00
N ALA A 414 46.65 -36.25 -34.05
CA ALA A 414 47.11 -36.66 -35.38
C ALA A 414 48.22 -35.74 -35.92
N THR A 415 48.14 -34.43 -35.66
CA THR A 415 49.18 -33.45 -36.04
C THR A 415 50.46 -33.65 -35.23
N GLU A 416 50.33 -33.94 -33.93
CA GLU A 416 51.45 -34.31 -33.07
C GLU A 416 52.13 -35.59 -33.56
N ASP A 417 51.35 -36.62 -33.90
CA ASP A 417 51.85 -37.89 -34.46
C ASP A 417 52.51 -37.70 -35.83
N GLU A 418 52.05 -36.76 -36.66
CA GLU A 418 52.70 -36.41 -37.93
C GLU A 418 54.06 -35.73 -37.71
N LEU A 419 54.17 -34.84 -36.72
CA LEU A 419 55.41 -34.14 -36.41
C LEU A 419 56.42 -34.99 -35.64
N SER A 420 55.94 -35.79 -34.68
CA SER A 420 56.75 -36.67 -33.84
C SER A 420 56.94 -38.07 -34.44
N GLY A 421 56.23 -38.38 -35.53
CA GLY A 421 56.29 -39.65 -36.23
C GLY A 421 57.63 -39.83 -36.93
N VAL A 422 58.38 -40.86 -36.54
CA VAL A 422 59.60 -41.26 -37.24
C VAL A 422 59.20 -42.13 -38.43
N ASN A 423 59.53 -41.71 -39.65
CA ASN A 423 59.34 -42.54 -40.83
C ASN A 423 60.38 -43.68 -40.82
N LEU A 424 59.95 -44.86 -40.37
CA LEU A 424 60.81 -46.03 -40.22
C LEU A 424 61.46 -46.47 -41.54
N ASP A 425 60.84 -46.21 -42.69
CA ASP A 425 61.43 -46.52 -44.00
C ASP A 425 62.56 -45.54 -44.36
N GLU A 426 62.43 -44.27 -43.99
CA GLU A 426 63.48 -43.27 -44.18
C GLU A 426 64.65 -43.47 -43.21
N GLU A 427 64.38 -43.77 -41.93
CA GLU A 427 65.42 -44.16 -40.97
C GLU A 427 66.09 -45.49 -41.34
N ALA A 428 65.35 -46.48 -41.84
CA ALA A 428 65.94 -47.71 -42.35
C ALA A 428 66.83 -47.47 -43.58
N GLY A 429 66.43 -46.56 -44.48
CA GLY A 429 67.24 -46.10 -45.60
C GLY A 429 68.54 -45.43 -45.13
N LYS A 430 68.46 -44.47 -44.19
CA LYS A 430 69.62 -43.81 -43.57
C LYS A 430 70.53 -44.79 -42.85
N LEU A 431 69.97 -45.78 -42.14
CA LEU A 431 70.73 -46.85 -41.51
C LEU A 431 71.44 -47.74 -42.53
N LEU A 432 70.79 -48.10 -43.64
CA LEU A 432 71.42 -48.87 -44.71
C LEU A 432 72.54 -48.08 -45.40
N GLU A 433 72.33 -46.78 -45.64
CA GLU A 433 73.35 -45.87 -46.18
C GLU A 433 74.55 -45.78 -45.22
N GLN A 434 74.31 -45.57 -43.92
CA GLN A 434 75.36 -45.58 -42.91
C GLN A 434 76.09 -46.93 -42.86
N GLN A 435 75.37 -48.05 -42.90
CA GLN A 435 75.99 -49.38 -42.94
C GLN A 435 76.84 -49.60 -44.20
N GLN A 436 76.39 -49.11 -45.36
CA GLN A 436 77.17 -49.15 -46.61
C GLN A 436 78.41 -48.26 -46.50
N ALA A 437 78.29 -47.04 -45.96
CA ALA A 437 79.40 -46.15 -45.71
C ALA A 437 80.42 -46.75 -44.73
N TYR A 438 79.96 -47.42 -43.66
CA TYR A 438 80.82 -48.14 -42.72
C TYR A 438 81.53 -49.33 -43.39
N LYS A 439 80.83 -50.12 -44.21
CA LYS A 439 81.44 -51.21 -44.99
C LYS A 439 82.48 -50.68 -45.97
N ALA A 440 82.17 -49.58 -46.66
CA ALA A 440 83.11 -48.90 -47.57
C ALA A 440 84.33 -48.36 -46.82
N ALA A 441 84.14 -47.70 -45.66
CA ALA A 441 85.23 -47.22 -44.81
C ALA A 441 86.10 -48.37 -44.28
N ALA A 442 85.50 -49.49 -43.89
CA ALA A 442 86.24 -50.70 -43.49
C ALA A 442 87.04 -51.29 -44.66
N GLN A 443 86.49 -51.29 -45.87
CA GLN A 443 87.21 -51.74 -47.07
C GLN A 443 88.37 -50.79 -47.43
N ILE A 444 88.19 -49.48 -47.27
CA ILE A 444 89.25 -48.47 -47.42
C ILE A 444 90.35 -48.70 -46.37
N LEU A 445 89.98 -48.95 -45.11
CA LEU A 445 90.95 -49.25 -44.04
C LEU A 445 91.69 -50.57 -44.27
N ASN A 446 91.02 -51.61 -44.76
CA ASN A 446 91.66 -52.86 -45.13
C ASN A 446 92.64 -52.67 -46.29
N SER A 447 92.25 -51.91 -47.33
CA SER A 447 93.13 -51.57 -48.45
C SER A 447 94.32 -50.71 -47.98
N ALA A 448 94.09 -49.77 -47.07
CA ALA A 448 95.14 -48.94 -46.48
C ALA A 448 96.09 -49.77 -45.58
N ARG A 449 95.58 -50.77 -44.86
CA ARG A 449 96.40 -51.70 -44.07
C ARG A 449 97.23 -52.61 -44.98
N GLU A 450 96.67 -53.14 -46.07
CA GLU A 450 97.43 -53.89 -47.08
C GLU A 450 98.53 -53.02 -47.73
N MET A 451 98.24 -51.75 -48.03
CA MET A 451 99.24 -50.79 -48.52
C MET A 451 100.31 -50.47 -47.45
N PHE A 452 99.94 -50.39 -46.18
CA PHE A 452 100.88 -50.17 -45.09
C PHE A 452 101.76 -51.40 -44.83
N ASP A 453 101.19 -52.60 -44.79
CA ASP A 453 101.91 -53.86 -44.59
C ASP A 453 102.84 -54.16 -45.78
N THR A 454 102.45 -53.79 -47.00
CA THR A 454 103.37 -53.86 -48.16
C THR A 454 104.51 -52.85 -48.01
N LEU A 455 104.25 -51.60 -47.59
CA LEU A 455 105.33 -50.64 -47.32
C LEU A 455 106.26 -51.06 -46.17
N VAL A 456 105.75 -51.70 -45.12
CA VAL A 456 106.54 -52.18 -43.97
C VAL A 456 107.32 -53.46 -44.29
N ASN A 457 106.80 -54.37 -45.13
CA ASN A 457 107.53 -55.58 -45.55
C ASN A 457 108.59 -55.32 -46.64
N ILE A 458 108.60 -54.13 -47.26
CA ILE A 458 109.63 -53.70 -48.21
C ILE A 458 110.77 -52.92 -47.50
N MET A 459 110.60 -52.60 -46.20
CA MET A 459 111.64 -52.11 -45.30
C MET A 459 112.25 -53.27 -44.50
#